data_AF-A0A931YXT5-F1
#
_entry.id   AF-A0A931YXT5-F1
#
_cell.length_a   1.000
_cell.length_b   1.000
_cell.length_c   1.000
_cell.angle_alpha   90.00
_cell.angle_beta   90.00
_cell.angle_gamma   90.00
#
_symmetry.space_group_name_H-M   'P 1'
#
loop_
_entity.id
_entity.type
_entity.pdbx_description
1 polymer ?
#
loop_
_entity_poly.entity_id
_entity_poly.type
_entity_poly.pdbx_seq_one_letter_code
_entity_poly.pdbx_strand_id
1 'polypeptide(L)'
;MAAARLPSALAGLALLAMAVALPRDAPAYRHHTSKVRYREYAQAAFEQARRDGKPVFLVISAVWCYWCKYFDAETLETDDVSSYLNRHFVSVFVDSDLRPDLTRRYARGWPMTVLFDAEGRVRLAFPGALRKADMLAVLARVVEESRRAPAVAEAPARPSPPTPVTAANHRALLAGHARALDELADAGRGGWGTGRKFPYPRLLQYLLERDDLLRDPARRAHVVKTLDAILRHLWDPVDGGFFRYAERADWSEAHTEKLLTVNAGLTLAFHQAGRALRQPRYTQASERAVAWILRVLHDPLEGGFHGSQSADPAYYRLAPDRRRAARTPPVNLDKVAAWNAEAILAFLAIGRATGRPEVLDAAQLSLGFARRRFVTDRGAYHVHRIATQRGEGRGQLEANAWMARAFLEAWRIYRRQSWRDQADALLDYAVAALYDRGSGGFVGARDPDAPAGTAPDLPADLNGLMAETLLLAADGAPERRAWREAAAQAAATAGGRLWAPLVDGEGLTPAALADAAFGLRAWARVVPRG
;
A
#
# COMPACT_ATOMS: atom_id res chain seq x y z
N MET A 1 -34.80 -3.03 -1.95
CA MET A 1 -35.57 -4.18 -2.45
C MET A 1 -34.71 -5.43 -2.33
N ALA A 2 -35.28 -6.47 -1.70
CA ALA A 2 -34.77 -7.79 -1.32
C ALA A 2 -33.33 -8.18 -1.75
N ALA A 3 -32.38 -8.06 -0.80
CA ALA A 3 -31.13 -8.81 -0.83
C ALA A 3 -31.43 -10.28 -0.52
N ALA A 4 -31.03 -11.18 -1.43
CA ALA A 4 -31.15 -12.62 -1.23
C ALA A 4 -30.35 -13.03 0.02
N ARG A 5 -31.06 -13.59 1.01
CA ARG A 5 -30.50 -14.14 2.24
C ARG A 5 -29.65 -15.36 1.90
N LEU A 6 -28.38 -15.32 2.30
CA LEU A 6 -27.48 -16.48 2.34
C LEU A 6 -28.07 -17.57 3.24
N PRO A 7 -28.02 -18.86 2.86
CA PRO A 7 -28.25 -19.96 3.78
C PRO A 7 -27.12 -19.99 4.84
N SER A 8 -27.53 -20.17 6.08
CA SER A 8 -26.81 -19.99 7.34
C SER A 8 -25.69 -20.99 7.67
N ALA A 9 -25.04 -21.62 6.68
CA ALA A 9 -24.07 -22.70 6.91
C ALA A 9 -22.58 -22.30 6.93
N LEU A 10 -22.23 -21.01 6.74
CA LEU A 10 -20.82 -20.56 6.69
C LEU A 10 -20.47 -19.44 7.70
N ALA A 11 -21.31 -19.21 8.71
CA ALA A 11 -21.05 -18.20 9.74
C ALA A 11 -20.07 -18.66 10.85
N GLY A 12 -19.32 -19.74 10.65
CA GLY A 12 -18.55 -20.38 11.71
C GLY A 12 -17.25 -21.04 11.26
N LEU A 13 -16.43 -20.37 10.47
CA LEU A 13 -15.02 -20.76 10.31
C LEU A 13 -14.17 -19.88 11.23
N ALA A 14 -14.14 -20.27 12.50
CA ALA A 14 -13.12 -19.81 13.42
C ALA A 14 -11.75 -20.27 12.89
N LEU A 15 -10.91 -19.31 12.51
CA LEU A 15 -9.50 -19.50 12.19
C LEU A 15 -8.79 -20.08 13.42
N LEU A 16 -8.67 -21.41 13.49
CA LEU A 16 -7.82 -22.07 14.47
C LEU A 16 -6.36 -21.85 14.05
N ALA A 17 -5.72 -20.85 14.66
CA ALA A 17 -4.30 -20.60 14.55
C ALA A 17 -3.52 -21.66 15.35
N MET A 18 -3.21 -22.80 14.73
CA MET A 18 -2.09 -23.62 15.18
C MET A 18 -0.82 -23.14 14.49
N ALA A 19 0.13 -22.65 15.28
CA ALA A 19 1.45 -22.26 14.80
C ALA A 19 2.25 -23.52 14.46
N VAL A 20 2.11 -24.01 13.23
CA VAL A 20 3.07 -24.97 12.64
C VAL A 20 4.27 -24.16 12.16
N ALA A 21 5.47 -24.51 12.62
CA ALA A 21 6.69 -23.85 12.18
C ALA A 21 6.97 -24.21 10.71
N LEU A 22 6.78 -23.24 9.81
CA LEU A 22 7.19 -23.38 8.41
C LEU A 22 8.71 -23.55 8.29
N PRO A 23 9.21 -24.22 7.23
CA PRO A 23 10.63 -24.25 6.94
C PRO A 23 11.16 -22.82 6.78
N ARG A 24 12.14 -22.46 7.62
CA ARG A 24 12.75 -21.12 7.68
C ARG A 24 13.47 -20.69 6.40
N ASP A 25 13.62 -21.60 5.44
CA ASP A 25 14.45 -21.47 4.24
C ASP A 25 13.67 -21.40 2.92
N ALA A 26 12.35 -21.22 2.94
CA ALA A 26 11.60 -20.99 1.70
C ALA A 26 12.19 -19.76 0.97
N PRO A 27 12.82 -19.92 -0.22
CA PRO A 27 13.39 -18.80 -0.97
C PRO A 27 12.30 -17.78 -1.32
N ALA A 28 12.70 -16.54 -1.60
CA ALA A 28 11.82 -15.51 -2.13
C ALA A 28 10.95 -16.13 -3.25
N TYR A 29 9.64 -16.04 -3.03
CA TYR A 29 8.54 -16.64 -3.77
C TYR A 29 8.85 -16.97 -5.26
N ARG A 30 8.67 -18.24 -5.68
CA ARG A 30 9.00 -18.72 -7.04
C ARG A 30 7.80 -19.35 -7.75
N HIS A 31 6.93 -18.54 -8.35
CA HIS A 31 5.81 -19.07 -9.15
C HIS A 31 6.26 -19.83 -10.41
N HIS A 32 7.43 -19.52 -10.98
CA HIS A 32 7.96 -20.25 -12.15
C HIS A 32 8.41 -21.69 -11.86
N THR A 33 8.65 -22.03 -10.58
CA THR A 33 9.01 -23.38 -10.15
C THR A 33 7.91 -24.06 -9.35
N SER A 34 6.70 -23.48 -9.36
CA SER A 34 5.52 -24.00 -8.67
C SER A 34 5.00 -25.28 -9.33
N LYS A 35 4.42 -26.20 -8.56
CA LYS A 35 3.64 -27.31 -9.11
C LYS A 35 2.36 -26.83 -9.79
N VAL A 36 1.83 -25.68 -9.38
CA VAL A 36 0.74 -25.00 -10.07
C VAL A 36 1.29 -24.27 -11.29
N ARG A 37 0.68 -24.49 -12.46
CA ARG A 37 1.08 -23.88 -13.72
C ARG A 37 0.55 -22.45 -13.83
N TYR A 38 1.18 -21.55 -13.09
CA TYR A 38 0.81 -20.13 -13.10
C TYR A 38 1.15 -19.44 -14.42
N ARG A 39 0.31 -18.46 -14.76
CA ARG A 39 0.51 -17.48 -15.82
C ARG A 39 0.54 -16.08 -15.21
N GLU A 40 1.08 -15.13 -15.97
CA GLU A 40 0.93 -13.71 -15.66
C GLU A 40 -0.52 -13.25 -15.82
N TYR A 41 -0.89 -12.22 -15.08
CA TYR A 41 -2.16 -11.54 -15.29
C TYR A 41 -2.12 -10.76 -16.60
N ALA A 42 -2.69 -11.35 -17.65
CA ALA A 42 -2.76 -10.77 -18.98
C ALA A 42 -4.00 -11.26 -19.73
N GLN A 43 -4.44 -10.50 -20.73
CA GLN A 43 -5.55 -10.82 -21.63
C GLN A 43 -5.43 -12.23 -22.20
N ALA A 44 -4.22 -12.67 -22.57
CA ALA A 44 -3.98 -14.01 -23.09
C ALA A 44 -4.39 -15.13 -22.12
N ALA A 45 -4.27 -14.93 -20.80
CA ALA A 45 -4.70 -15.91 -19.80
C ALA A 45 -6.23 -16.02 -19.74
N PHE A 46 -6.94 -14.89 -19.81
CA PHE A 46 -8.40 -14.85 -19.80
C PHE A 46 -9.01 -15.33 -21.14
N GLU A 47 -8.33 -15.10 -22.25
CA GLU A 47 -8.71 -15.70 -23.54
C GLU A 47 -8.53 -17.21 -23.53
N GLN A 48 -7.45 -17.71 -22.93
CA GLN A 48 -7.25 -19.15 -22.76
C GLN A 48 -8.37 -19.76 -21.89
N ALA A 49 -8.73 -19.10 -20.80
CA ALA A 49 -9.81 -19.52 -19.92
C ALA A 49 -11.14 -19.66 -20.69
N ARG A 50 -11.46 -18.67 -21.52
CA ARG A 50 -12.64 -18.69 -22.40
C ARG A 50 -12.57 -19.80 -23.44
N ARG A 51 -11.43 -19.97 -24.12
CA ARG A 51 -11.24 -21.03 -25.13
C ARG A 51 -11.39 -22.43 -24.54
N ASP A 52 -10.86 -22.65 -23.34
CA ASP A 52 -10.88 -23.95 -22.67
C ASP A 52 -12.18 -24.21 -21.89
N GLY A 53 -13.06 -23.21 -21.76
CA GLY A 53 -14.23 -23.27 -20.88
C GLY A 53 -13.85 -23.48 -19.40
N LYS A 54 -12.68 -22.97 -18.98
CA LYS A 54 -12.15 -23.15 -17.63
C LYS A 54 -12.22 -21.84 -16.82
N PRO A 55 -12.61 -21.89 -15.54
CA PRO A 55 -12.50 -20.75 -14.64
C PRO A 55 -11.04 -20.30 -14.45
N VAL A 56 -10.86 -19.04 -14.02
CA VAL A 56 -9.53 -18.49 -13.66
C VAL A 56 -9.35 -18.56 -12.15
N PHE A 57 -8.23 -19.13 -11.70
CA PHE A 57 -7.78 -19.09 -10.31
C PHE A 57 -6.71 -18.01 -10.19
N LEU A 58 -6.97 -16.91 -9.51
CA LEU A 58 -5.98 -15.87 -9.26
C LEU A 58 -5.57 -15.88 -7.79
N VAL A 59 -4.26 -15.89 -7.53
CA VAL A 59 -3.72 -15.70 -6.19
C VAL A 59 -2.78 -14.49 -6.13
N ILE A 60 -3.01 -13.60 -5.18
CA ILE A 60 -2.12 -12.49 -4.84
C ILE A 60 -1.31 -12.89 -3.61
N SER A 61 0.01 -12.87 -3.75
CA SER A 61 0.97 -13.23 -2.71
C SER A 61 1.99 -12.12 -2.49
N ALA A 62 2.64 -12.13 -1.33
CA ALA A 62 3.73 -11.21 -1.03
C ALA A 62 4.89 -11.94 -0.36
N VAL A 63 6.13 -11.60 -0.70
CA VAL A 63 7.34 -12.29 -0.22
C VAL A 63 7.57 -12.15 1.29
N TRP A 64 7.06 -11.06 1.87
CA TRP A 64 7.16 -10.76 3.31
C TRP A 64 6.07 -11.44 4.15
N CYS A 65 5.02 -11.98 3.51
CA CYS A 65 3.81 -12.47 4.16
C CYS A 65 3.94 -13.93 4.63
N TYR A 66 3.75 -14.17 5.93
CA TYR A 66 3.79 -15.51 6.51
C TYR A 66 2.68 -16.43 5.95
N TRP A 67 1.43 -15.98 6.00
CA TRP A 67 0.28 -16.78 5.57
C TRP A 67 0.30 -17.11 4.08
N CYS A 68 0.99 -16.30 3.28
CA CYS A 68 1.18 -16.54 1.86
C CYS A 68 2.12 -17.74 1.64
N LYS A 69 3.24 -17.78 2.37
CA LYS A 69 4.15 -18.94 2.36
C LYS A 69 3.49 -20.20 2.92
N TYR A 70 2.68 -20.04 3.96
CA TYR A 70 1.88 -21.14 4.52
C TYR A 70 0.91 -21.71 3.48
N PHE A 71 0.12 -20.84 2.84
CA PHE A 71 -0.89 -21.27 1.87
C PHE A 71 -0.26 -21.94 0.65
N ASP A 72 0.87 -21.40 0.18
CA ASP A 72 1.65 -21.98 -0.90
C ASP A 72 2.11 -23.40 -0.55
N ALA A 73 2.89 -23.55 0.53
CA ALA A 73 3.50 -24.83 0.91
C ALA A 73 2.50 -25.89 1.38
N GLU A 74 1.55 -25.51 2.25
CA GLU A 74 0.68 -26.45 2.97
C GLU A 74 -0.63 -26.73 2.23
N THR A 75 -0.94 -25.97 1.17
CA THR A 75 -2.19 -26.13 0.42
C THR A 75 -1.97 -26.17 -1.08
N LEU A 76 -1.50 -25.07 -1.69
CA LEU A 76 -1.47 -24.95 -3.16
C LEU A 76 -0.45 -25.90 -3.81
N GLU A 77 0.70 -26.12 -3.18
CA GLU A 77 1.77 -27.02 -3.63
C GLU A 77 1.55 -28.50 -3.25
N THR A 78 0.43 -28.83 -2.60
CA THR A 78 0.09 -30.23 -2.36
C THR A 78 -0.34 -30.89 -3.68
N ASP A 79 0.01 -32.17 -3.87
CA ASP A 79 -0.21 -32.84 -5.16
C ASP A 79 -1.69 -32.86 -5.57
N ASP A 80 -2.61 -33.01 -4.61
CA ASP A 80 -4.05 -33.01 -4.88
C ASP A 80 -4.54 -31.66 -5.38
N VAL A 81 -4.20 -30.56 -4.68
CA VAL A 81 -4.66 -29.20 -5.02
C VAL A 81 -4.01 -28.71 -6.30
N SER A 82 -2.69 -28.85 -6.43
CA SER A 82 -1.95 -28.43 -7.62
C SER A 82 -2.40 -29.18 -8.86
N SER A 83 -2.60 -30.50 -8.78
CA SER A 83 -3.12 -31.30 -9.89
C SER A 83 -4.56 -30.92 -10.24
N TYR A 84 -5.40 -30.62 -9.25
CA TYR A 84 -6.77 -30.15 -9.50
C TYR A 84 -6.78 -28.80 -10.21
N LEU A 85 -6.01 -27.82 -9.72
CA LEU A 85 -5.86 -26.50 -10.34
C LEU A 85 -5.38 -26.63 -11.79
N ASN A 86 -4.31 -27.40 -12.03
CA ASN A 86 -3.74 -27.60 -13.37
C ASN A 86 -4.72 -28.23 -14.37
N ARG A 87 -5.65 -29.08 -13.90
CA ARG A 87 -6.67 -29.70 -14.75
C ARG A 87 -7.84 -28.77 -15.03
N HIS A 88 -8.32 -28.06 -14.01
CA HIS A 88 -9.65 -27.42 -14.05
C HIS A 88 -9.62 -25.89 -14.15
N PHE A 89 -8.47 -25.24 -13.92
CA PHE A 89 -8.36 -23.78 -13.92
C PHE A 89 -7.26 -23.31 -14.87
N VAL A 90 -7.40 -22.06 -15.33
CA VAL A 90 -6.25 -21.26 -15.73
C VAL A 90 -5.77 -20.52 -14.50
N SER A 91 -4.60 -20.89 -13.97
CA SER A 91 -4.06 -20.29 -12.75
C SER A 91 -3.22 -19.05 -13.09
N VAL A 92 -3.48 -17.96 -12.39
CA VAL A 92 -2.80 -16.66 -12.53
C VAL A 92 -2.15 -16.30 -11.19
N PHE A 93 -0.88 -15.93 -11.26
CA PHE A 93 -0.13 -15.44 -10.12
C PHE A 93 0.01 -13.92 -10.16
N VAL A 94 -0.07 -13.26 -9.00
CA VAL A 94 0.15 -11.82 -8.86
C VAL A 94 1.09 -11.56 -7.68
N ASP A 95 2.25 -10.98 -7.98
CA ASP A 95 3.17 -10.44 -6.96
C ASP A 95 2.63 -9.09 -6.47
N SER A 96 2.30 -9.03 -5.18
CA SER A 96 1.73 -7.85 -4.53
C SER A 96 2.66 -6.64 -4.60
N ASP A 97 3.97 -6.84 -4.62
CA ASP A 97 4.95 -5.75 -4.64
C ASP A 97 5.11 -5.21 -6.08
N LEU A 98 4.91 -6.04 -7.11
CA LEU A 98 4.98 -5.63 -8.53
C LEU A 98 3.68 -5.03 -9.08
N ARG A 99 2.54 -5.53 -8.61
CA ARG A 99 1.21 -5.21 -9.13
C ARG A 99 0.36 -4.53 -8.06
N PRO A 100 0.73 -3.31 -7.63
CA PRO A 100 -0.07 -2.54 -6.67
C PRO A 100 -1.46 -2.20 -7.23
N ASP A 101 -1.60 -2.09 -8.55
CA ASP A 101 -2.86 -1.92 -9.27
C ASP A 101 -3.83 -3.10 -9.02
N LEU A 102 -3.35 -4.34 -9.17
CA LEU A 102 -4.15 -5.55 -8.93
C LEU A 102 -4.38 -5.78 -7.44
N THR A 103 -3.37 -5.48 -6.61
CA THR A 103 -3.47 -5.55 -5.15
C THR A 103 -4.56 -4.62 -4.65
N ARG A 104 -4.60 -3.36 -5.09
CA ARG A 104 -5.64 -2.40 -4.70
C ARG A 104 -7.02 -2.84 -5.16
N ARG A 105 -7.10 -3.35 -6.39
CA ARG A 105 -8.37 -3.85 -6.96
C ARG A 105 -8.95 -4.99 -6.15
N TYR A 106 -8.16 -6.05 -5.93
CA TYR A 106 -8.68 -7.33 -5.46
C TYR A 106 -8.36 -7.64 -3.99
N ALA A 107 -7.20 -7.24 -3.47
CA ALA A 107 -6.78 -7.67 -2.15
C ALA A 107 -7.58 -6.97 -1.04
N ARG A 108 -8.06 -7.77 -0.09
CA ARG A 108 -8.63 -7.31 1.20
C ARG A 108 -7.88 -7.88 2.40
N GLY A 109 -6.79 -8.59 2.12
CA GLY A 109 -5.91 -9.31 3.04
C GLY A 109 -4.98 -10.20 2.23
N TRP A 110 -4.01 -10.81 2.89
CA TRP A 110 -3.01 -11.67 2.23
C TRP A 110 -2.99 -13.08 2.85
N PRO A 111 -2.77 -14.13 2.05
CA PRO A 111 -2.88 -14.13 0.58
C PRO A 111 -4.31 -13.77 0.15
N MET A 112 -4.51 -13.32 -1.09
CA MET A 112 -5.85 -13.10 -1.65
C MET A 112 -6.12 -14.11 -2.75
N THR A 113 -7.23 -14.83 -2.66
CA THR A 113 -7.71 -15.70 -3.75
C THR A 113 -8.91 -15.06 -4.43
N VAL A 114 -8.89 -14.99 -5.76
CA VAL A 114 -10.03 -14.56 -6.59
C VAL A 114 -10.30 -15.64 -7.63
N LEU A 115 -11.53 -16.14 -7.64
CA LEU A 115 -12.01 -17.15 -8.58
C LEU A 115 -12.93 -16.47 -9.58
N PHE A 116 -12.63 -16.60 -10.86
CA PHE A 116 -13.45 -16.08 -11.96
C PHE A 116 -14.11 -17.22 -12.72
N ASP A 117 -15.23 -16.95 -13.39
CA ASP A 117 -15.73 -17.83 -14.45
C ASP A 117 -14.85 -17.77 -15.73
N ALA A 118 -15.20 -18.57 -16.74
CA ALA A 118 -14.45 -18.64 -18.00
C ALA A 118 -14.55 -17.32 -18.80
N GLU A 119 -15.54 -16.49 -18.53
CA GLU A 119 -15.72 -15.17 -19.13
C GLU A 119 -14.90 -14.07 -18.43
N GLY A 120 -14.29 -14.38 -17.28
CA GLY A 120 -13.47 -13.44 -16.51
C GLY A 120 -14.26 -12.63 -15.49
N ARG A 121 -15.46 -13.07 -15.11
CA ARG A 121 -16.29 -12.43 -14.08
C ARG A 121 -16.03 -13.07 -12.72
N VAL A 122 -15.91 -12.27 -11.67
CA VAL A 122 -15.63 -12.76 -10.31
C VAL A 122 -16.80 -13.60 -9.78
N ARG A 123 -16.50 -14.80 -9.28
CA ARG A 123 -17.42 -15.70 -8.58
C ARG A 123 -17.29 -15.62 -7.08
N LEU A 124 -16.04 -15.64 -6.63
CA LEU A 124 -15.70 -15.71 -5.22
C LEU A 124 -14.36 -15.04 -5.01
N ALA A 125 -14.24 -14.27 -3.93
CA ALA A 125 -13.01 -13.65 -3.53
C ALA A 125 -12.88 -13.75 -2.00
N PHE A 126 -11.73 -14.20 -1.51
CA PHE A 126 -11.50 -14.29 -0.06
C PHE A 126 -10.01 -14.07 0.28
N PRO A 127 -9.72 -13.38 1.40
CA PRO A 127 -8.38 -13.28 1.95
C PRO A 127 -8.08 -14.48 2.86
N GLY A 128 -6.79 -14.72 3.11
CA GLY A 128 -6.30 -15.74 4.02
C GLY A 128 -6.03 -17.09 3.36
N ALA A 129 -5.49 -18.00 4.16
CA ALA A 129 -5.13 -19.35 3.73
C ALA A 129 -6.23 -20.34 4.12
N LEU A 130 -6.77 -21.08 3.15
CA LEU A 130 -7.63 -22.23 3.41
C LEU A 130 -6.78 -23.49 3.59
N ARG A 131 -7.29 -24.46 4.35
CA ARG A 131 -6.69 -25.79 4.41
C ARG A 131 -7.00 -26.57 3.14
N LYS A 132 -6.19 -27.58 2.85
CA LYS A 132 -6.32 -28.48 1.68
C LYS A 132 -7.76 -28.94 1.37
N ALA A 133 -8.46 -29.50 2.36
CA ALA A 133 -9.81 -30.04 2.17
C ALA A 133 -10.82 -28.94 1.81
N ASP A 134 -10.79 -27.82 2.54
CA ASP A 134 -11.66 -26.67 2.30
C ASP A 134 -11.39 -26.04 0.93
N MET A 135 -10.10 -25.96 0.55
CA MET A 135 -9.69 -25.42 -0.74
C MET A 135 -10.22 -26.27 -1.89
N LEU A 136 -10.09 -27.61 -1.82
CA LEU A 136 -10.64 -28.50 -2.83
C LEU A 136 -12.16 -28.39 -2.94
N ALA A 137 -12.86 -28.28 -1.80
CA ALA A 137 -14.31 -28.11 -1.79
C ALA A 137 -14.74 -26.80 -2.49
N VAL A 138 -14.03 -25.69 -2.20
CA VAL A 138 -14.27 -24.39 -2.85
C VAL A 138 -13.99 -24.46 -4.35
N LEU A 139 -12.87 -25.05 -4.76
CA LEU A 139 -12.51 -25.19 -6.18
C LEU A 139 -13.52 -26.06 -6.94
N ALA A 140 -13.96 -27.18 -6.35
CA ALA A 140 -14.97 -28.05 -6.95
C ALA A 140 -16.30 -27.32 -7.16
N ARG A 141 -16.75 -26.58 -6.14
CA ARG A 141 -17.99 -25.80 -6.23
C ARG A 141 -17.95 -24.78 -7.36
N VAL A 142 -16.86 -24.01 -7.49
CA VAL A 142 -16.75 -22.99 -8.55
C VAL A 142 -16.70 -23.61 -9.95
N VAL A 143 -16.04 -24.76 -10.13
CA VAL A 143 -16.04 -25.48 -11.41
C VAL A 143 -17.45 -25.93 -11.79
N GLU A 144 -18.21 -26.46 -10.83
CA GLU A 144 -19.60 -26.89 -11.04
C GLU A 144 -20.52 -25.71 -11.37
N GLU A 145 -20.45 -24.63 -10.59
CA GLU A 145 -21.24 -23.41 -10.80
C GLU A 145 -20.94 -22.77 -12.16
N SER A 146 -19.66 -22.75 -12.57
CA SER A 146 -19.22 -22.18 -13.85
C SER A 146 -19.78 -22.94 -15.06
N ARG A 147 -20.16 -24.22 -14.89
CA ARG A 147 -20.81 -25.01 -15.95
C ARG A 147 -22.32 -24.78 -16.04
N ARG A 148 -22.97 -24.38 -14.93
CA ARG A 148 -24.43 -24.34 -14.83
C ARG A 148 -25.04 -22.98 -15.17
N ALA A 149 -24.40 -21.89 -14.77
CA ALA A 149 -24.91 -20.54 -15.00
C ALA A 149 -23.75 -19.55 -15.06
N PRO A 150 -23.76 -18.53 -15.94
CA PRO A 150 -22.73 -17.48 -15.97
C PRO A 150 -22.67 -16.72 -14.65
N ALA A 151 -21.52 -16.17 -14.27
CA ALA A 151 -21.46 -15.35 -13.07
C ALA A 151 -22.28 -14.08 -13.31
N VAL A 152 -22.92 -13.59 -12.26
CA VAL A 152 -23.48 -12.25 -12.31
C VAL A 152 -22.31 -11.30 -12.43
N ALA A 153 -22.27 -10.54 -13.52
CA ALA A 153 -21.31 -9.46 -13.64
C ALA A 153 -21.55 -8.50 -12.48
N GLU A 154 -20.60 -8.38 -11.56
CA GLU A 154 -20.56 -7.18 -10.72
C GLU A 154 -20.47 -6.00 -11.70
N ALA A 155 -21.50 -5.16 -11.70
CA ALA A 155 -21.44 -3.93 -12.43
C ALA A 155 -20.20 -3.19 -11.93
N PRO A 156 -19.27 -2.77 -12.81
CA PRO A 156 -18.12 -2.00 -12.37
C PRO A 156 -18.65 -0.81 -11.57
N ALA A 157 -18.13 -0.63 -10.35
CA ALA A 157 -18.51 0.50 -9.52
C ALA A 157 -18.37 1.76 -10.37
N ARG A 158 -19.49 2.45 -10.62
CA ARG A 158 -19.45 3.67 -11.41
C ARG A 158 -18.49 4.63 -10.70
N PRO A 159 -17.50 5.20 -11.41
CA PRO A 159 -16.63 6.17 -10.80
C PRO A 159 -17.49 7.29 -10.22
N SER A 160 -17.25 7.67 -8.95
CA SER A 160 -17.90 8.84 -8.38
C SER A 160 -17.60 10.06 -9.26
N PRO A 161 -18.61 10.87 -9.61
CA PRO A 161 -18.37 12.07 -10.39
C PRO A 161 -17.38 13.00 -9.66
N PRO A 162 -16.53 13.75 -10.38
CA PRO A 162 -15.64 14.72 -9.75
C PRO A 162 -16.41 15.74 -8.92
N THR A 163 -15.92 16.05 -7.72
CA THR A 163 -16.50 17.11 -6.88
C THR A 163 -15.86 18.45 -7.23
N PRO A 164 -16.64 19.50 -7.56
CA PRO A 164 -16.08 20.82 -7.87
C PRO A 164 -15.19 21.36 -6.75
N VAL A 165 -14.00 21.86 -7.11
CA VAL A 165 -13.05 22.42 -6.14
C VAL A 165 -13.49 23.83 -5.74
N THR A 166 -14.26 23.91 -4.65
CA THR A 166 -14.76 25.17 -4.08
C THR A 166 -14.41 25.26 -2.60
N ALA A 167 -14.39 26.47 -2.04
CA ALA A 167 -14.17 26.66 -0.61
C ALA A 167 -15.25 25.96 0.26
N ALA A 168 -16.50 25.89 -0.23
CA ALA A 168 -17.58 25.20 0.45
C ALA A 168 -17.36 23.68 0.49
N ASN A 169 -17.05 23.06 -0.66
CA ASN A 169 -16.79 21.62 -0.74
C ASN A 169 -15.53 21.22 0.03
N HIS A 170 -14.50 22.07 0.03
CA HIS A 170 -13.32 21.85 0.86
C HIS A 170 -13.65 21.82 2.35
N ARG A 171 -14.46 22.77 2.83
CA ARG A 171 -14.91 22.78 4.23
C ARG A 171 -15.75 21.54 4.56
N ALA A 172 -16.61 21.10 3.64
CA ALA A 172 -17.40 19.88 3.82
C ALA A 172 -16.53 18.63 3.95
N LEU A 173 -15.52 18.47 3.08
CA LEU A 173 -14.57 17.36 3.15
C LEU A 173 -13.74 17.38 4.45
N LEU A 174 -13.30 18.56 4.89
CA LEU A 174 -12.58 18.71 6.16
C LEU A 174 -13.46 18.37 7.38
N ALA A 175 -14.70 18.85 7.40
CA ALA A 175 -15.66 18.55 8.46
C ALA A 175 -16.01 17.06 8.48
N GLY A 176 -16.23 16.47 7.30
CA GLY A 176 -16.47 15.04 7.13
C GLY A 176 -15.31 14.18 7.62
N HIS A 177 -14.07 14.56 7.29
CA HIS A 177 -12.87 13.91 7.81
C HIS A 177 -12.75 14.03 9.34
N ALA A 178 -13.03 15.21 9.91
CA ALA A 178 -13.01 15.41 11.36
C ALA A 178 -14.06 14.54 12.07
N ARG A 179 -15.29 14.48 11.55
CA ARG A 179 -16.33 13.58 12.03
C ARG A 179 -15.91 12.11 11.93
N ALA A 180 -15.39 11.69 10.78
CA ALA A 180 -14.95 10.31 10.54
C ALA A 180 -13.81 9.88 11.47
N LEU A 181 -12.90 10.79 11.84
CA LEU A 181 -11.88 10.54 12.86
C LEU A 181 -12.51 10.16 14.19
N ASP A 182 -13.54 10.90 14.60
CA ASP A 182 -14.20 10.73 15.89
C ASP A 182 -15.09 9.48 15.89
N GLU A 183 -15.82 9.21 14.80
CA GLU A 183 -16.70 8.04 14.63
C GLU A 183 -15.92 6.72 14.61
N LEU A 184 -14.76 6.69 13.95
CA LEU A 184 -13.94 5.49 13.84
C LEU A 184 -12.98 5.31 15.03
N ALA A 185 -12.84 6.31 15.91
CA ALA A 185 -11.90 6.27 17.02
C ALA A 185 -12.24 5.16 18.02
N ASP A 186 -11.28 4.28 18.30
CA ASP A 186 -11.38 3.37 19.44
C ASP A 186 -10.90 4.11 20.69
N ALA A 187 -11.84 4.74 21.39
CA ALA A 187 -11.55 5.49 22.61
C ALA A 187 -10.93 4.61 23.71
N GLY A 188 -11.23 3.31 23.73
CA GLY A 188 -10.77 2.35 24.73
C GLY A 188 -9.32 1.89 24.53
N ARG A 189 -8.87 1.74 23.29
CA ARG A 189 -7.58 1.09 22.95
C ARG A 189 -6.68 1.93 22.04
N GLY A 190 -7.15 3.06 21.55
CA GLY A 190 -6.46 3.84 20.53
C GLY A 190 -6.56 3.21 19.13
N GLY A 191 -6.18 3.99 18.13
CA GLY A 191 -6.33 3.65 16.72
C GLY A 191 -7.78 3.74 16.25
N TRP A 192 -7.99 3.35 15.00
CA TRP A 192 -9.29 3.48 14.32
C TRP A 192 -9.84 2.12 13.88
N GLY A 193 -11.16 1.98 13.97
CA GLY A 193 -11.91 0.76 13.65
C GLY A 193 -11.98 -0.23 14.81
N THR A 194 -12.86 -1.23 14.64
CA THR A 194 -13.22 -2.23 15.67
C THR A 194 -12.54 -3.58 15.51
N GLY A 195 -11.88 -3.84 14.37
CA GLY A 195 -11.22 -5.10 14.05
C GLY A 195 -9.69 -5.04 14.23
N ARG A 196 -8.97 -5.59 13.25
CA ARG A 196 -7.51 -5.52 13.15
C ARG A 196 -6.99 -4.09 13.33
N LYS A 197 -5.88 -3.91 14.04
CA LYS A 197 -5.30 -2.60 14.32
C LYS A 197 -4.09 -2.33 13.43
N PHE A 198 -4.20 -1.31 12.59
CA PHE A 198 -3.12 -0.80 11.75
C PHE A 198 -2.60 0.54 12.28
N PRO A 199 -1.29 0.81 12.13
CA PRO A 199 -0.69 2.03 12.66
C PRO A 199 -0.96 3.31 11.84
N TYR A 200 -1.50 3.19 10.61
CA TYR A 200 -1.82 4.29 9.69
C TYR A 200 -0.86 5.49 9.75
N PRO A 201 0.44 5.31 9.42
CA PRO A 201 1.46 6.33 9.63
C PRO A 201 1.17 7.66 8.92
N ARG A 202 0.62 7.62 7.69
CA ARG A 202 0.25 8.83 6.93
C ARG A 202 -0.87 9.62 7.60
N LEU A 203 -1.83 8.94 8.22
CA LEU A 203 -2.89 9.58 9.01
C LEU A 203 -2.29 10.24 10.26
N LEU A 204 -1.43 9.53 10.98
CA LEU A 204 -0.76 10.10 12.15
C LEU A 204 0.06 11.34 11.79
N GLN A 205 0.83 11.31 10.70
CA GLN A 205 1.59 12.47 10.22
C GLN A 205 0.65 13.65 9.90
N TYR A 206 -0.45 13.39 9.21
CA TYR A 206 -1.44 14.43 8.91
C TYR A 206 -2.04 15.06 10.18
N LEU A 207 -2.41 14.25 11.18
CA LEU A 207 -2.93 14.76 12.45
C LEU A 207 -1.87 15.56 13.22
N LEU A 208 -0.62 15.10 13.22
CA LEU A 208 0.49 15.75 13.92
C LEU A 208 0.90 17.09 13.30
N GLU A 209 0.56 17.33 12.04
CA GLU A 209 0.78 18.60 11.34
C GLU A 209 -0.41 19.56 11.42
N ARG A 210 -1.55 19.11 11.95
CA ARG A 210 -2.79 19.89 12.03
C ARG A 210 -3.04 20.41 13.44
N ASP A 211 -2.46 21.57 13.73
CA ASP A 211 -2.61 22.26 15.02
C ASP A 211 -4.08 22.47 15.41
N ASP A 212 -4.95 22.76 14.45
CA ASP A 212 -6.38 22.93 14.69
C ASP A 212 -7.07 21.64 15.16
N LEU A 213 -6.65 20.47 14.66
CA LEU A 213 -7.15 19.17 15.12
C LEU A 213 -6.57 18.79 16.48
N LEU A 214 -5.30 19.10 16.74
CA LEU A 214 -4.62 18.79 18.01
C LEU A 214 -4.95 19.75 19.16
N ARG A 215 -5.57 20.90 18.89
CA ARG A 215 -6.11 21.81 19.93
C ARG A 215 -7.30 21.20 20.67
N ASP A 216 -8.02 20.28 20.03
CA ASP A 216 -9.07 19.50 20.69
C ASP A 216 -8.43 18.53 21.71
N PRO A 217 -8.71 18.65 23.02
CA PRO A 217 -8.12 17.80 24.05
C PRO A 217 -8.45 16.31 23.87
N ALA A 218 -9.65 15.98 23.38
CA ALA A 218 -10.08 14.60 23.18
C ALA A 218 -9.32 13.95 22.03
N ARG A 219 -9.19 14.66 20.90
CA ARG A 219 -8.39 14.18 19.76
C ARG A 219 -6.92 14.07 20.11
N ARG A 220 -6.35 15.06 20.81
CA ARG A 220 -4.96 14.99 21.29
C ARG A 220 -4.73 13.77 22.19
N ALA A 221 -5.63 13.52 23.14
CA ALA A 221 -5.56 12.35 24.01
C ALA A 221 -5.67 11.04 23.22
N HIS A 222 -6.55 10.98 22.21
CA HIS A 222 -6.69 9.83 21.34
C HIS A 222 -5.42 9.56 20.51
N VAL A 223 -4.79 10.60 19.95
CA VAL A 223 -3.52 10.49 19.22
C VAL A 223 -2.41 9.95 20.15
N VAL A 224 -2.27 10.49 21.36
CA VAL A 224 -1.31 10.00 22.37
C VAL A 224 -1.57 8.52 22.68
N LYS A 225 -2.82 8.15 22.93
CA LYS A 225 -3.21 6.76 23.23
C LYS A 225 -2.88 5.81 22.08
N THR A 226 -3.10 6.26 20.86
CA THR A 226 -2.79 5.50 19.64
C THR A 226 -1.29 5.29 19.49
N LEU A 227 -0.49 6.34 19.64
CA LEU A 227 0.98 6.26 19.59
C LEU A 227 1.54 5.34 20.69
N ASP A 228 0.97 5.41 21.90
CA ASP A 228 1.37 4.56 23.02
C ASP A 228 1.02 3.08 22.78
N ALA A 229 -0.13 2.80 22.16
CA ALA A 229 -0.49 1.45 21.76
C ALA A 229 0.47 0.90 20.69
N ILE A 230 0.83 1.71 19.69
CA ILE A 230 1.82 1.35 18.67
C ILE A 230 3.17 1.04 19.32
N LEU A 231 3.66 1.87 20.25
CA LEU A 231 4.92 1.61 20.97
C LEU A 231 4.89 0.35 21.82
N ARG A 232 3.73 0.05 22.42
CA ARG A 232 3.60 -1.12 23.30
C ARG A 232 3.54 -2.43 22.52
N HIS A 233 2.89 -2.42 21.35
CA HIS A 233 2.49 -3.66 20.67
C HIS A 233 3.19 -3.90 19.33
N LEU A 234 3.54 -2.83 18.61
CA LEU A 234 4.12 -2.94 17.26
C LEU A 234 5.58 -2.55 17.21
N TRP A 235 6.08 -1.77 18.16
CA TRP A 235 7.50 -1.44 18.23
C TRP A 235 8.31 -2.61 18.79
N ASP A 236 9.45 -2.87 18.17
CA ASP A 236 10.35 -3.95 18.57
C ASP A 236 11.48 -3.42 19.47
N PRO A 237 11.46 -3.72 20.78
CA PRO A 237 12.46 -3.19 21.71
C PRO A 237 13.84 -3.83 21.57
N VAL A 238 13.95 -4.98 20.91
CA VAL A 238 15.20 -5.74 20.80
C VAL A 238 15.98 -5.31 19.56
N ASP A 239 15.34 -5.40 18.39
CA ASP A 239 16.03 -5.07 17.12
C ASP A 239 15.77 -3.63 16.67
N GLY A 240 14.73 -2.96 17.18
CA GLY A 240 14.22 -1.71 16.64
C GLY A 240 13.29 -1.92 15.44
N GLY A 241 12.74 -0.83 14.91
CA GLY A 241 11.71 -0.88 13.88
C GLY A 241 10.33 -1.27 14.42
N PHE A 242 9.36 -1.35 13.50
CA PHE A 242 7.95 -1.59 13.78
C PHE A 242 7.41 -2.74 12.94
N PHE A 243 6.63 -3.61 13.59
CA PHE A 243 5.77 -4.61 12.97
C PHE A 243 4.63 -3.97 12.19
N ARG A 244 4.10 -4.69 11.20
CA ARG A 244 3.16 -4.13 10.22
C ARG A 244 1.82 -3.74 10.84
N TYR A 245 1.19 -4.64 11.60
CA TYR A 245 -0.12 -4.43 12.22
C TYR A 245 -0.40 -5.51 13.28
N ALA A 246 -1.52 -5.39 14.00
CA ALA A 246 -1.98 -6.38 14.97
C ALA A 246 -3.31 -7.02 14.54
N GLU A 247 -3.43 -8.34 14.70
CA GLU A 247 -4.62 -9.09 14.28
C GLU A 247 -5.85 -8.74 15.13
N ARG A 248 -5.65 -8.49 16.44
CA ARG A 248 -6.74 -8.23 17.37
C ARG A 248 -6.97 -6.76 17.64
N ALA A 249 -8.21 -6.44 18.02
CA ALA A 249 -8.64 -5.09 18.35
C ALA A 249 -7.94 -4.48 19.57
N ASP A 250 -7.35 -5.30 20.44
CA ASP A 250 -6.55 -4.88 21.61
C ASP A 250 -5.05 -4.72 21.29
N TRP A 251 -4.69 -4.67 20.00
CA TRP A 251 -3.32 -4.60 19.50
C TRP A 251 -2.46 -5.86 19.75
N SER A 252 -3.03 -6.94 20.28
CA SER A 252 -2.30 -8.21 20.42
C SER A 252 -2.17 -8.95 19.09
N GLU A 253 -1.28 -9.96 19.06
CA GLU A 253 -0.97 -10.77 17.87
C GLU A 253 -0.42 -9.92 16.72
N ALA A 254 0.76 -9.31 16.94
CA ALA A 254 1.46 -8.55 15.92
C ALA A 254 1.89 -9.43 14.73
N HIS A 255 1.65 -8.94 13.52
CA HIS A 255 2.18 -9.49 12.27
C HIS A 255 3.60 -8.95 12.06
N THR A 256 4.55 -9.86 12.21
CA THR A 256 5.94 -9.52 12.55
C THR A 256 6.83 -9.10 11.37
N GLU A 257 6.30 -9.07 10.15
CA GLU A 257 7.00 -8.45 9.03
C GLU A 257 7.24 -6.96 9.29
N LYS A 258 8.40 -6.47 8.81
CA LYS A 258 8.77 -5.07 8.91
C LYS A 258 8.96 -4.49 7.52
N LEU A 259 7.97 -3.71 7.09
CA LEU A 259 7.95 -3.12 5.76
C LEU A 259 8.59 -1.74 5.78
N LEU A 260 9.28 -1.38 4.70
CA LEU A 260 9.92 -0.08 4.56
C LEU A 260 8.90 1.06 4.69
N THR A 261 7.75 0.96 4.03
CA THR A 261 6.69 1.99 4.07
C THR A 261 6.16 2.23 5.48
N VAL A 262 5.87 1.16 6.22
CA VAL A 262 5.41 1.24 7.61
C VAL A 262 6.50 1.88 8.48
N ASN A 263 7.74 1.42 8.34
CA ASN A 263 8.84 1.88 9.18
C ASN A 263 9.25 3.32 8.87
N ALA A 264 9.41 3.70 7.60
CA ALA A 264 9.69 5.08 7.20
C ALA A 264 8.56 6.02 7.65
N GLY A 265 7.30 5.63 7.41
CA GLY A 265 6.15 6.42 7.78
C GLY A 265 6.00 6.59 9.30
N LEU A 266 6.15 5.52 10.08
CA LEU A 266 6.10 5.59 11.54
C LEU A 266 7.29 6.35 12.10
N THR A 267 8.48 6.19 11.54
CA THR A 267 9.67 6.93 11.98
C THR A 267 9.44 8.43 11.88
N LEU A 268 8.89 8.91 10.76
CA LEU A 268 8.52 10.31 10.61
C LEU A 268 7.38 10.73 11.56
N ALA A 269 6.34 9.90 11.71
CA ALA A 269 5.24 10.19 12.63
C ALA A 269 5.72 10.32 14.08
N PHE A 270 6.60 9.42 14.55
CA PHE A 270 7.16 9.48 15.90
C PHE A 270 8.12 10.66 16.08
N HIS A 271 8.88 11.04 15.06
CA HIS A 271 9.68 12.28 15.08
C HIS A 271 8.78 13.51 15.26
N GLN A 272 7.71 13.63 14.47
CA GLN A 272 6.74 14.72 14.56
C GLN A 272 6.02 14.71 15.92
N ALA A 273 5.64 13.54 16.43
CA ALA A 273 5.01 13.38 17.73
C ALA A 273 5.91 13.84 18.87
N GLY A 274 7.20 13.51 18.84
CA GLY A 274 8.17 14.00 19.83
C GLY A 274 8.18 15.52 19.95
N ARG A 275 8.05 16.22 18.81
CA ARG A 275 7.98 17.69 18.74
C ARG A 275 6.61 18.24 19.15
N ALA A 276 5.53 17.77 18.53
CA ALA A 276 4.17 18.30 18.71
C ALA A 276 3.59 17.97 20.10
N LEU A 277 3.97 16.82 20.67
CA LEU A 277 3.46 16.33 21.95
C LEU A 277 4.45 16.57 23.10
N ARG A 278 5.70 16.95 22.80
CA ARG A 278 6.80 17.16 23.77
C ARG A 278 7.05 15.96 24.68
N GLN A 279 7.04 14.76 24.10
CA GLN A 279 7.25 13.51 24.83
C GLN A 279 8.53 12.80 24.34
N PRO A 280 9.59 12.72 25.17
CA PRO A 280 10.89 12.16 24.75
C PRO A 280 10.84 10.72 24.25
N ARG A 281 9.89 9.91 24.74
CA ARG A 281 9.70 8.51 24.32
C ARG A 281 9.42 8.37 22.81
N TYR A 282 8.75 9.35 22.20
CA TYR A 282 8.47 9.31 20.77
C TYR A 282 9.72 9.63 19.94
N THR A 283 10.52 10.59 20.39
CA THR A 283 11.83 10.88 19.79
C THR A 283 12.75 9.65 19.85
N GLN A 284 12.84 9.00 21.01
CA GLN A 284 13.67 7.80 21.18
C GLN A 284 13.22 6.65 20.26
N ALA A 285 11.91 6.43 20.11
CA ALA A 285 11.38 5.43 19.19
C ALA A 285 11.73 5.75 17.73
N SER A 286 11.62 7.02 17.33
CA SER A 286 12.04 7.47 16.00
C SER A 286 13.54 7.24 15.77
N GLU A 287 14.41 7.58 16.73
CA GLU A 287 15.86 7.41 16.58
C GLU A 287 16.26 5.94 16.46
N ARG A 288 15.64 5.07 17.25
CA ARG A 288 15.87 3.62 17.16
C ARG A 288 15.32 3.02 15.85
N ALA A 289 14.23 3.56 15.33
CA ALA A 289 13.70 3.14 14.03
C ALA A 289 14.60 3.61 12.87
N VAL A 290 15.14 4.84 12.91
CA VAL A 290 16.18 5.30 11.96
C VAL A 290 17.39 4.36 11.98
N ALA A 291 17.89 4.03 13.17
CA ALA A 291 19.03 3.12 13.30
C ALA A 291 18.74 1.72 12.74
N TRP A 292 17.52 1.20 12.92
CA TRP A 292 17.11 -0.07 12.34
C TRP A 292 17.03 0.01 10.81
N ILE A 293 16.40 1.06 10.24
CA ILE A 293 16.30 1.24 8.78
C ILE A 293 17.70 1.32 8.16
N LEU A 294 18.60 2.12 8.73
CA LEU A 294 19.98 2.24 8.24
C LEU A 294 20.75 0.92 8.29
N ARG A 295 20.55 0.12 9.34
CA ARG A 295 21.26 -1.15 9.52
C ARG A 295 20.70 -2.30 8.67
N VAL A 296 19.38 -2.34 8.47
CA VAL A 296 18.68 -3.52 7.93
C VAL A 296 18.15 -3.31 6.52
N LEU A 297 17.70 -2.10 6.19
CA LEU A 297 17.03 -1.83 4.91
C LEU A 297 17.82 -0.89 4.00
N HIS A 298 18.65 0.01 4.51
CA HIS A 298 19.46 0.87 3.66
C HIS A 298 20.61 0.08 3.01
N ASP A 299 20.85 0.34 1.73
CA ASP A 299 22.01 -0.17 1.01
C ASP A 299 23.09 0.91 1.02
N PRO A 300 24.15 0.77 1.85
CA PRO A 300 25.19 1.78 1.97
C PRO A 300 26.16 1.80 0.78
N LEU A 301 26.14 0.80 -0.10
CA LEU A 301 27.05 0.70 -1.24
C LEU A 301 26.46 1.39 -2.47
N GLU A 302 25.23 1.02 -2.85
CA GLU A 302 24.59 1.60 -4.04
C GLU A 302 23.63 2.75 -3.72
N GLY A 303 23.14 2.83 -2.48
CA GLY A 303 22.00 3.65 -2.08
C GLY A 303 20.67 2.95 -2.27
N GLY A 304 19.61 3.61 -1.80
CA GLY A 304 18.26 3.06 -1.80
C GLY A 304 18.01 2.17 -0.59
N PHE A 305 16.78 1.70 -0.49
CA PHE A 305 16.25 0.95 0.63
C PHE A 305 15.56 -0.31 0.12
N HIS A 306 15.93 -1.44 0.70
CA HIS A 306 15.31 -2.75 0.53
C HIS A 306 13.86 -2.74 1.02
N GLY A 307 13.00 -3.53 0.38
CA GLY A 307 11.56 -3.40 0.54
C GLY A 307 11.01 -3.82 1.91
N SER A 308 11.54 -4.90 2.49
CA SER A 308 10.96 -5.49 3.71
C SER A 308 11.85 -6.52 4.37
N GLN A 309 11.72 -6.68 5.69
CA GLN A 309 12.14 -7.87 6.42
C GLN A 309 10.94 -8.83 6.59
N SER A 310 11.13 -10.10 6.25
CA SER A 310 10.08 -11.13 6.30
C SER A 310 9.56 -11.36 7.71
N ALA A 311 8.27 -11.72 7.82
CA ALA A 311 7.72 -12.23 9.07
C ALA A 311 8.42 -13.54 9.51
N ASP A 312 8.72 -13.65 10.79
CA ASP A 312 9.16 -14.90 11.44
C ASP A 312 8.69 -14.93 12.90
N PRO A 313 7.41 -15.31 13.15
CA PRO A 313 6.86 -15.33 14.50
C PRO A 313 7.66 -16.19 15.49
N ALA A 314 8.41 -17.20 15.03
CA ALA A 314 9.24 -18.03 15.89
C ALA A 314 10.49 -17.26 16.37
N TYR A 315 11.13 -16.51 15.47
CA TYR A 315 12.25 -15.64 15.82
C TYR A 315 11.86 -14.56 16.83
N TYR A 316 10.72 -13.88 16.62
CA TYR A 316 10.29 -12.78 17.49
C TYR A 316 9.75 -13.24 18.86
N ARG A 317 9.54 -14.54 19.09
CA ARG A 317 9.23 -15.12 20.41
C ARG A 317 10.47 -15.45 21.25
N LEU A 318 11.66 -15.41 20.66
CA LEU A 318 12.90 -15.68 21.39
C LEU A 318 13.16 -14.59 22.44
N ALA A 319 13.72 -15.00 23.59
CA ALA A 319 14.24 -14.05 24.58
C ALA A 319 15.32 -13.14 23.95
N PRO A 320 15.47 -11.87 24.40
CA PRO A 320 16.36 -10.90 23.77
C PRO A 320 17.78 -11.39 23.49
N ASP A 321 18.41 -12.10 24.43
CA ASP A 321 19.79 -12.57 24.26
C ASP A 321 19.91 -13.73 23.27
N ARG A 322 18.87 -14.58 23.21
CA ARG A 322 18.79 -15.68 22.22
C ARG A 322 18.53 -15.13 20.82
N ARG A 323 17.79 -14.03 20.73
CA ARG A 323 17.48 -13.37 19.47
C ARG A 323 18.71 -12.70 18.84
N ARG A 324 19.59 -12.12 19.66
CA ARG A 324 20.89 -11.57 19.23
C ARG A 324 21.82 -12.63 18.62
N ALA A 325 21.74 -13.87 19.08
CA ALA A 325 22.53 -14.98 18.58
C ALA A 325 21.85 -15.78 17.46
N ALA A 326 20.56 -15.52 17.20
CA ALA A 326 19.78 -16.24 16.20
C ALA A 326 19.96 -15.62 14.80
N ARG A 327 19.79 -16.44 13.77
CA ARG A 327 19.72 -15.97 12.39
C ARG A 327 18.53 -15.02 12.25
N THR A 328 18.77 -13.84 11.70
CA THR A 328 17.75 -12.81 11.49
C THR A 328 16.80 -13.20 10.35
N PRO A 329 15.53 -12.74 10.39
CA PRO A 329 14.60 -12.96 9.30
C PRO A 329 15.11 -12.32 8.01
N PRO A 330 14.93 -12.99 6.85
CA PRO A 330 15.51 -12.55 5.59
C PRO A 330 14.89 -11.24 5.11
N VAL A 331 15.72 -10.42 4.46
CA VAL A 331 15.33 -9.15 3.84
C VAL A 331 15.05 -9.37 2.36
N ASN A 332 13.91 -8.86 1.87
CA ASN A 332 13.67 -8.70 0.44
C ASN A 332 14.53 -7.54 -0.06
N LEU A 333 15.56 -7.85 -0.84
CA LEU A 333 16.52 -6.86 -1.33
C LEU A 333 15.95 -5.96 -2.43
N ASP A 334 14.86 -6.36 -3.09
CA ASP A 334 14.28 -5.56 -4.17
C ASP A 334 13.80 -4.21 -3.64
N LYS A 335 13.97 -3.19 -4.49
CA LYS A 335 13.75 -1.79 -4.12
C LYS A 335 12.54 -1.27 -4.87
N VAL A 336 11.47 -0.94 -4.15
CA VAL A 336 10.25 -0.34 -4.71
C VAL A 336 10.39 1.17 -4.72
N ALA A 337 10.13 1.82 -5.86
CA ALA A 337 10.33 3.24 -6.05
C ALA A 337 9.52 4.05 -5.03
N ALA A 338 8.20 3.89 -4.98
CA ALA A 338 7.35 4.64 -4.05
C ALA A 338 7.81 4.55 -2.59
N TRP A 339 8.17 3.34 -2.14
CA TRP A 339 8.62 3.09 -0.78
C TRP A 339 9.97 3.75 -0.48
N ASN A 340 10.87 3.74 -1.47
CA ASN A 340 12.14 4.45 -1.41
C ASN A 340 11.94 5.97 -1.33
N ALA A 341 11.03 6.54 -2.11
CA ALA A 341 10.72 7.97 -2.05
C ALA A 341 10.15 8.37 -0.68
N GLU A 342 9.24 7.56 -0.12
CA GLU A 342 8.73 7.80 1.24
C GLU A 342 9.85 7.76 2.29
N ALA A 343 10.76 6.79 2.20
CA ALA A 343 11.92 6.70 3.08
C ALA A 343 12.87 7.89 2.91
N ILE A 344 13.18 8.29 1.67
CA ILE A 344 13.99 9.48 1.36
C ILE A 344 13.36 10.73 1.97
N LEU A 345 12.06 10.94 1.78
CA LEU A 345 11.34 12.09 2.33
C LEU A 345 11.40 12.12 3.87
N ALA A 346 11.18 10.97 4.52
CA ALA A 346 11.29 10.85 5.96
C ALA A 346 12.72 11.18 6.45
N PHE A 347 13.75 10.65 5.78
CA PHE A 347 15.14 10.87 6.15
C PHE A 347 15.60 12.31 5.88
N LEU A 348 15.16 12.94 4.79
CA LEU A 348 15.40 14.36 4.53
C LEU A 348 14.77 15.23 5.62
N ALA A 349 13.52 14.94 6.02
CA ALA A 349 12.83 15.69 7.07
C ALA A 349 13.52 15.54 8.42
N ILE A 350 13.82 14.31 8.84
CA ILE A 350 14.44 14.01 10.14
C ILE A 350 15.88 14.50 10.19
N GLY A 351 16.68 14.19 9.17
CA GLY A 351 18.09 14.59 9.09
C GLY A 351 18.25 16.11 9.18
N ARG A 352 17.39 16.87 8.48
CA ARG A 352 17.39 18.34 8.59
C ARG A 352 16.96 18.84 9.96
N ALA A 353 15.94 18.23 10.55
CA ALA A 353 15.41 18.66 11.84
C ALA A 353 16.36 18.35 13.00
N THR A 354 17.18 17.30 12.87
CA THR A 354 18.08 16.81 13.92
C THR A 354 19.54 17.18 13.71
N GLY A 355 19.92 17.61 12.50
CA GLY A 355 21.31 17.88 12.14
C GLY A 355 22.20 16.63 12.05
N ARG A 356 21.60 15.43 11.95
CA ARG A 356 22.34 14.16 11.89
C ARG A 356 22.83 13.86 10.46
N PRO A 357 24.16 13.96 10.18
CA PRO A 357 24.68 13.85 8.82
C PRO A 357 24.44 12.46 8.20
N GLU A 358 24.56 11.39 8.96
CA GLU A 358 24.38 10.02 8.48
C GLU A 358 22.97 9.75 7.94
N VAL A 359 21.96 10.47 8.47
CA VAL A 359 20.58 10.38 8.00
C VAL A 359 20.42 11.12 6.65
N LEU A 360 21.06 12.30 6.52
CA LEU A 360 21.07 13.07 5.28
C LEU A 360 21.88 12.37 4.18
N ASP A 361 23.01 11.77 4.52
CA ASP A 361 23.88 11.03 3.61
C ASP A 361 23.15 9.81 3.04
N ALA A 362 22.43 9.06 3.88
CA ALA A 362 21.61 7.94 3.42
C ALA A 362 20.50 8.38 2.46
N ALA A 363 19.84 9.52 2.73
CA ALA A 363 18.86 10.09 1.81
C ALA A 363 19.49 10.53 0.49
N GLN A 364 20.63 11.21 0.53
CA GLN A 364 21.33 11.71 -0.65
C GLN A 364 21.86 10.57 -1.53
N LEU A 365 22.44 9.53 -0.93
CA LEU A 365 22.89 8.34 -1.63
C LEU A 365 21.69 7.64 -2.31
N SER A 366 20.56 7.55 -1.61
CA SER A 366 19.32 6.96 -2.12
C SER A 366 18.66 7.75 -3.24
N LEU A 367 18.74 9.09 -3.22
CA LEU A 367 18.35 9.93 -4.36
C LEU A 367 19.23 9.65 -5.59
N GLY A 368 20.53 9.46 -5.37
CA GLY A 368 21.47 9.06 -6.42
C GLY A 368 21.10 7.71 -7.03
N PHE A 369 20.77 6.72 -6.19
CA PHE A 369 20.27 5.42 -6.65
C PHE A 369 18.98 5.58 -7.47
N ALA A 370 17.99 6.30 -6.94
CA ALA A 370 16.70 6.51 -7.59
C ALA A 370 16.85 7.11 -8.99
N ARG A 371 17.70 8.15 -9.12
CA ARG A 371 17.99 8.78 -10.41
C ARG A 371 18.59 7.79 -11.41
N ARG A 372 19.48 6.89 -10.98
CA ARG A 372 20.17 5.94 -11.88
C ARG A 372 19.34 4.71 -12.22
N ARG A 373 18.47 4.25 -11.31
CA ARG A 373 17.85 2.92 -11.38
C ARG A 373 16.33 2.94 -11.52
N PHE A 374 15.65 4.00 -11.09
CA PHE A 374 14.20 4.13 -11.24
C PHE A 374 13.81 5.03 -12.41
N VAL A 375 14.47 6.16 -12.61
CA VAL A 375 14.04 7.14 -13.63
C VAL A 375 14.42 6.69 -15.04
N THR A 376 13.47 6.84 -15.98
CA THR A 376 13.64 6.59 -17.42
C THR A 376 13.03 7.74 -18.24
N ASP A 377 13.17 7.67 -19.56
CA ASP A 377 12.48 8.54 -20.52
C ASP A 377 10.94 8.35 -20.53
N ARG A 378 10.45 7.22 -20.00
CA ARG A 378 9.02 6.88 -19.92
C ARG A 378 8.54 6.76 -18.47
N GLY A 379 8.95 7.72 -17.65
CA GLY A 379 8.62 7.77 -16.23
C GLY A 379 9.51 6.87 -15.37
N ALA A 380 9.06 6.56 -14.15
CA ALA A 380 9.80 5.69 -13.23
C ALA A 380 9.44 4.21 -13.39
N TYR A 381 10.43 3.30 -13.25
CA TYR A 381 10.16 1.91 -12.88
C TYR A 381 9.54 1.84 -11.48
N HIS A 382 8.61 0.91 -11.29
CA HIS A 382 7.99 0.65 -10.00
C HIS A 382 8.91 -0.13 -9.07
N VAL A 383 9.60 -1.16 -9.58
CA VAL A 383 10.53 -1.99 -8.81
C VAL A 383 11.86 -2.10 -9.52
N HIS A 384 12.95 -2.09 -8.76
CA HIS A 384 14.27 -2.50 -9.21
C HIS A 384 14.64 -3.84 -8.56
N ARG A 385 14.78 -4.88 -9.40
CA ARG A 385 15.17 -6.23 -9.00
C ARG A 385 16.68 -6.29 -8.80
N ILE A 386 17.13 -6.54 -7.57
CA ILE A 386 18.57 -6.57 -7.27
C ILE A 386 19.25 -7.77 -7.92
N ALA A 387 18.59 -8.93 -7.92
CA ALA A 387 19.16 -10.15 -8.48
C ALA A 387 19.43 -10.07 -10.00
N THR A 388 18.56 -9.38 -10.74
CA THR A 388 18.67 -9.27 -12.21
C THR A 388 19.17 -7.92 -12.68
N GLN A 389 19.30 -6.95 -11.78
CA GLN A 389 19.65 -5.55 -12.07
C GLN A 389 18.68 -4.86 -13.04
N ARG A 390 17.41 -5.31 -13.10
CA ARG A 390 16.39 -4.81 -14.02
C ARG A 390 15.29 -4.01 -13.31
N GLY A 391 14.76 -3.02 -14.02
CA GLY A 391 13.56 -2.29 -13.61
C GLY A 391 12.28 -2.93 -14.17
N GLU A 392 11.23 -2.97 -13.37
CA GLU A 392 9.91 -3.55 -13.69
C GLU A 392 8.78 -2.56 -13.37
N GLY A 393 7.61 -2.75 -13.99
CA GLY A 393 6.43 -1.90 -13.77
C GLY A 393 6.66 -0.44 -14.19
N ARG A 394 7.18 -0.22 -15.39
CA ARG A 394 7.51 1.13 -15.89
C ARG A 394 6.26 2.01 -16.00
N GLY A 395 6.38 3.25 -15.53
CA GLY A 395 5.43 4.30 -15.81
C GLY A 395 4.16 4.25 -14.96
N GLN A 396 4.16 3.57 -13.81
CA GLN A 396 3.01 3.57 -12.89
C GLN A 396 2.87 4.92 -12.16
N LEU A 397 1.63 5.33 -11.87
CA LEU A 397 1.34 6.61 -11.21
C LEU A 397 2.02 6.73 -9.85
N GLU A 398 1.97 5.66 -9.06
CA GLU A 398 2.53 5.65 -7.69
C GLU A 398 4.03 5.94 -7.71
N ALA A 399 4.79 5.26 -8.57
CA ALA A 399 6.22 5.46 -8.71
C ALA A 399 6.57 6.89 -9.16
N ASN A 400 5.88 7.41 -10.17
CA ASN A 400 6.10 8.76 -10.68
C ASN A 400 5.76 9.84 -9.64
N ALA A 401 4.59 9.73 -8.98
CA ALA A 401 4.13 10.71 -8.00
C ALA A 401 5.10 10.84 -6.82
N TRP A 402 5.46 9.70 -6.22
CA TRP A 402 6.34 9.68 -5.06
C TRP A 402 7.78 10.09 -5.40
N MET A 403 8.32 9.61 -6.52
CA MET A 403 9.67 10.00 -6.96
C MET A 403 9.76 11.48 -7.29
N ALA A 404 8.79 12.04 -8.02
CA ALA A 404 8.73 13.47 -8.29
C ALA A 404 8.70 14.27 -6.97
N ARG A 405 7.87 13.85 -6.01
CA ARG A 405 7.79 14.50 -4.69
C ARG A 405 9.12 14.48 -3.94
N ALA A 406 9.85 13.36 -3.97
CA ALA A 406 11.16 13.22 -3.35
C ALA A 406 12.23 14.09 -4.03
N PHE A 407 12.26 14.14 -5.36
CA PHE A 407 13.19 15.00 -6.11
C PHE A 407 12.90 16.50 -5.92
N LEU A 408 11.63 16.90 -5.86
CA LEU A 408 11.26 18.29 -5.53
C LEU A 408 11.72 18.67 -4.12
N GLU A 409 11.58 17.77 -3.15
CA GLU A 409 12.08 18.01 -1.79
C GLU A 409 13.61 18.14 -1.77
N ALA A 410 14.30 17.26 -2.50
CA ALA A 410 15.75 17.34 -2.67
C ALA A 410 16.19 18.65 -3.32
N TRP A 411 15.48 19.12 -4.37
CA TRP A 411 15.74 20.42 -4.99
C TRP A 411 15.54 21.57 -3.99
N ARG A 412 14.45 21.53 -3.20
CA ARG A 412 14.16 22.56 -2.19
C ARG A 412 15.26 22.64 -1.12
N ILE A 413 15.84 21.51 -0.74
CA ILE A 413 16.88 21.40 0.29
C ILE A 413 18.25 21.76 -0.27
N TYR A 414 18.67 21.09 -1.35
CA TYR A 414 20.04 21.14 -1.87
C TYR A 414 20.24 22.20 -2.96
N ARG A 415 19.16 22.77 -3.50
CA ARG A 415 19.18 23.78 -4.57
C ARG A 415 19.94 23.37 -5.84
N ARG A 416 19.99 22.06 -6.12
CA ARG A 416 20.61 21.51 -7.34
C ARG A 416 19.57 21.35 -8.45
N GLN A 417 19.79 22.02 -9.57
CA GLN A 417 18.88 21.99 -10.72
C GLN A 417 18.64 20.56 -11.24
N SER A 418 19.65 19.70 -11.20
CA SER A 418 19.51 18.30 -11.61
C SER A 418 18.41 17.54 -10.86
N TRP A 419 18.05 17.93 -9.62
CA TRP A 419 16.91 17.33 -8.92
C TRP A 419 15.58 17.86 -9.44
N ARG A 420 15.52 19.15 -9.76
CA ARG A 420 14.34 19.76 -10.38
C ARG A 420 14.04 19.13 -11.73
N ASP A 421 15.06 18.94 -12.56
CA ASP A 421 14.90 18.36 -13.90
C ASP A 421 14.34 16.92 -13.84
N GLN A 422 14.76 16.13 -12.85
CA GLN A 422 14.25 14.77 -12.64
C GLN A 422 12.78 14.77 -12.18
N ALA A 423 12.41 15.68 -11.29
CA ALA A 423 11.02 15.84 -10.90
C ALA A 423 10.15 16.25 -12.10
N ASP A 424 10.59 17.23 -12.87
CA ASP A 424 9.84 17.75 -14.01
C ASP A 424 9.63 16.68 -15.09
N ALA A 425 10.66 15.87 -15.39
CA ALA A 425 10.54 14.76 -16.34
C ALA A 425 9.47 13.73 -15.93
N LEU A 426 9.40 13.37 -14.64
CA LEU A 426 8.40 12.43 -14.12
C LEU A 426 6.98 13.02 -14.16
N LEU A 427 6.84 14.31 -13.86
CA LEU A 427 5.56 15.03 -13.90
C LEU A 427 5.06 15.21 -15.34
N ASP A 428 5.95 15.59 -16.26
CA ASP A 428 5.63 15.71 -17.69
C ASP A 428 5.19 14.35 -18.26
N TYR A 429 5.88 13.26 -17.91
CA TYR A 429 5.44 11.91 -18.27
C TYR A 429 4.05 11.59 -17.70
N ALA A 430 3.81 11.85 -16.40
CA ALA A 430 2.52 11.55 -15.79
C ALA A 430 1.37 12.32 -16.44
N VAL A 431 1.55 13.61 -16.72
CA VAL A 431 0.55 14.44 -17.41
C VAL A 431 0.32 13.99 -18.85
N ALA A 432 1.37 13.56 -19.56
CA ALA A 432 1.23 13.12 -20.95
C ALA A 432 0.62 11.71 -21.07
N ALA A 433 1.01 10.77 -20.22
CA ALA A 433 0.72 9.35 -20.38
C ALA A 433 -0.36 8.81 -19.43
N LEU A 434 -0.48 9.36 -18.22
CA LEU A 434 -1.36 8.81 -17.17
C LEU A 434 -2.60 9.65 -16.92
N TYR A 435 -2.59 10.92 -17.28
CA TYR A 435 -3.76 11.77 -17.17
C TYR A 435 -4.82 11.37 -18.21
N ASP A 436 -6.04 11.13 -17.73
CA ASP A 436 -7.17 10.75 -18.54
C ASP A 436 -8.19 11.91 -18.58
N ARG A 437 -8.27 12.59 -19.74
CA ARG A 437 -9.13 13.76 -19.91
C ARG A 437 -10.61 13.45 -19.76
N GLY A 438 -11.04 12.22 -20.07
CA GLY A 438 -12.44 11.81 -19.96
C GLY A 438 -12.92 11.71 -18.51
N SER A 439 -12.07 11.19 -17.63
CA SER A 439 -12.36 11.06 -16.19
C SER A 439 -11.83 12.21 -15.33
N GLY A 440 -11.03 13.11 -15.91
CA GLY A 440 -10.45 14.25 -15.19
C GLY A 440 -9.40 13.86 -14.14
N GLY A 441 -8.84 12.65 -14.20
CA GLY A 441 -7.90 12.14 -13.21
C GLY A 441 -6.78 11.31 -13.83
N PHE A 442 -5.82 10.92 -13.01
CA PHE A 442 -4.71 10.06 -13.38
C PHE A 442 -5.04 8.60 -13.13
N VAL A 443 -4.81 7.76 -14.15
CA VAL A 443 -4.94 6.30 -14.01
C VAL A 443 -3.72 5.73 -13.30
N GLY A 444 -3.93 4.74 -12.43
CA GLY A 444 -2.88 4.12 -11.62
C GLY A 444 -1.77 3.47 -12.48
N ALA A 445 -2.17 2.81 -13.57
CA ALA A 445 -1.27 2.27 -14.59
C ALA A 445 -2.02 2.13 -15.92
N ARG A 446 -1.29 2.15 -17.03
CA ARG A 446 -1.79 1.68 -18.34
C ARG A 446 -1.10 0.36 -18.65
N ASP A 447 -1.82 -0.72 -18.42
CA ASP A 447 -1.37 -2.07 -18.75
C ASP A 447 -1.98 -2.46 -20.10
N PRO A 448 -1.19 -2.48 -21.20
CA PRO A 448 -1.70 -2.82 -22.53
C PRO A 448 -2.14 -4.29 -22.62
N ASP A 449 -1.64 -5.13 -21.72
CA ASP A 449 -1.98 -6.55 -21.65
C ASP A 449 -3.14 -6.82 -20.68
N ALA A 450 -3.73 -5.78 -20.07
CA ALA A 450 -4.86 -5.96 -19.16
C ALA A 450 -6.06 -6.61 -19.87
N PRO A 451 -6.86 -7.43 -19.15
CA PRO A 451 -8.04 -8.05 -19.73
C PRO A 451 -9.03 -7.03 -20.31
N ALA A 452 -9.63 -7.34 -21.45
CA ALA A 452 -10.59 -6.49 -22.13
C ALA A 452 -11.76 -6.12 -21.20
N GLY A 453 -12.16 -4.84 -21.22
CA GLY A 453 -13.20 -4.32 -20.33
C GLY A 453 -12.72 -4.00 -18.90
N THR A 454 -11.41 -4.14 -18.63
CA THR A 454 -10.82 -3.66 -17.38
C THR A 454 -11.04 -2.16 -17.23
N ALA A 455 -11.81 -1.76 -16.21
CA ALA A 455 -12.04 -0.36 -15.90
C ALA A 455 -10.72 0.35 -15.47
N PRO A 456 -10.51 1.61 -15.89
CA PRO A 456 -9.39 2.40 -15.40
C PRO A 456 -9.46 2.58 -13.88
N ASP A 457 -8.33 2.36 -13.20
CA ASP A 457 -8.22 2.65 -11.77
C ASP A 457 -7.77 4.10 -11.57
N LEU A 458 -8.57 4.92 -10.87
CA LEU A 458 -8.27 6.33 -10.53
C LEU A 458 -8.06 6.48 -9.01
N PRO A 459 -6.98 5.92 -8.43
CA PRO A 459 -6.78 5.87 -6.99
C PRO A 459 -6.79 7.27 -6.37
N ALA A 460 -7.66 7.50 -5.39
CA ALA A 460 -7.93 8.84 -4.84
C ALA A 460 -6.72 9.41 -4.08
N ASP A 461 -6.02 8.56 -3.32
CA ASP A 461 -4.77 8.85 -2.63
C ASP A 461 -3.68 9.32 -3.62
N LEU A 462 -3.47 8.57 -4.71
CA LEU A 462 -2.44 8.88 -5.70
C LEU A 462 -2.81 10.09 -6.58
N ASN A 463 -4.09 10.27 -6.89
CA ASN A 463 -4.57 11.48 -7.56
C ASN A 463 -4.37 12.72 -6.68
N GLY A 464 -4.65 12.61 -5.38
CA GLY A 464 -4.34 13.65 -4.41
C GLY A 464 -2.84 13.95 -4.33
N LEU A 465 -2.00 12.92 -4.22
CA LEU A 465 -0.54 13.07 -4.18
C LEU A 465 0.00 13.72 -5.45
N MET A 466 -0.42 13.24 -6.63
CA MET A 466 0.00 13.80 -7.91
C MET A 466 -0.45 15.26 -8.07
N ALA A 467 -1.70 15.58 -7.71
CA ALA A 467 -2.21 16.94 -7.71
C ALA A 467 -1.39 17.86 -6.79
N GLU A 468 -1.15 17.46 -5.54
CA GLU A 468 -0.30 18.22 -4.61
C GLU A 468 1.11 18.43 -5.18
N THR A 469 1.70 17.39 -5.78
CA THR A 469 3.06 17.43 -6.32
C THR A 469 3.17 18.35 -7.54
N LEU A 470 2.20 18.30 -8.46
CA LEU A 470 2.13 19.21 -9.61
C LEU A 470 1.98 20.66 -9.16
N LEU A 471 1.15 20.94 -8.16
CA LEU A 471 0.96 22.29 -7.62
C LEU A 471 2.23 22.83 -6.97
N LEU A 472 2.93 21.99 -6.18
CA LEU A 472 4.23 22.35 -5.59
C LEU A 472 5.27 22.61 -6.67
N ALA A 473 5.27 21.85 -7.76
CA ALA A 473 6.21 22.04 -8.85
C ALA A 473 5.89 23.28 -9.70
N ALA A 474 4.61 23.60 -9.90
CA ALA A 474 4.14 24.73 -10.70
C ALA A 474 4.10 26.06 -9.92
N ASP A 475 4.43 26.05 -8.63
CA ASP A 475 4.48 27.26 -7.81
C ASP A 475 5.53 28.23 -8.35
N GLY A 476 5.14 29.48 -8.61
CA GLY A 476 6.01 30.49 -9.23
C GLY A 476 6.37 30.26 -10.70
N ALA A 477 5.76 29.29 -11.40
CA ALA A 477 6.04 28.92 -12.80
C ALA A 477 4.80 29.11 -13.72
N PRO A 478 4.52 30.32 -14.23
CA PRO A 478 3.32 30.60 -15.05
C PRO A 478 3.19 29.75 -16.31
N GLU A 479 4.31 29.35 -16.90
CA GLU A 479 4.39 28.50 -18.09
C GLU A 479 3.85 27.08 -17.85
N ARG A 480 3.82 26.62 -16.59
CA ARG A 480 3.30 25.29 -16.20
C ARG A 480 1.77 25.29 -16.03
N ARG A 481 1.04 26.04 -16.86
CA ARG A 481 -0.43 26.15 -16.82
C ARG A 481 -1.13 24.79 -16.93
N ALA A 482 -0.69 23.93 -17.85
CA ALA A 482 -1.27 22.61 -18.06
C ALA A 482 -1.18 21.72 -16.80
N TRP A 483 -0.10 21.84 -16.02
CA TRP A 483 0.06 21.10 -14.76
C TRP A 483 -0.94 21.56 -13.70
N ARG A 484 -1.19 22.87 -13.59
CA ARG A 484 -2.18 23.42 -12.65
C ARG A 484 -3.60 22.98 -13.01
N GLU A 485 -3.94 22.98 -14.30
CA GLU A 485 -5.24 22.51 -14.79
C GLU A 485 -5.43 21.02 -14.50
N ALA A 486 -4.44 20.18 -14.84
CA ALA A 486 -4.48 18.74 -14.54
C ALA A 486 -4.56 18.47 -13.03
N ALA A 487 -3.83 19.22 -12.21
CA ALA A 487 -3.85 19.10 -10.76
C ALA A 487 -5.22 19.47 -10.16
N ALA A 488 -5.84 20.55 -10.64
CA ALA A 488 -7.16 20.96 -10.17
C ALA A 488 -8.24 19.91 -10.49
N GLN A 489 -8.19 19.32 -11.69
CA GLN A 489 -9.11 18.25 -12.07
C GLN A 489 -8.85 16.96 -11.28
N ALA A 490 -7.59 16.55 -11.14
CA ALA A 490 -7.25 15.38 -10.33
C ALA A 490 -7.65 15.54 -8.87
N ALA A 491 -7.53 16.74 -8.30
CA ALA A 491 -8.06 17.06 -6.98
C ALA A 491 -9.59 16.91 -6.95
N ALA A 492 -10.32 17.42 -7.96
CA ALA A 492 -11.77 17.24 -8.08
C ALA A 492 -12.17 15.75 -8.13
N THR A 493 -11.47 14.95 -8.93
CA THR A 493 -11.70 13.50 -9.05
C THR A 493 -11.41 12.76 -7.76
N ALA A 494 -10.29 13.08 -7.08
CA ALA A 494 -10.02 12.56 -5.74
C ALA A 494 -11.12 12.95 -4.76
N GLY A 495 -11.58 14.21 -4.78
CA GLY A 495 -12.67 14.70 -3.94
C GLY A 495 -13.99 13.96 -4.15
N GLY A 496 -14.33 13.63 -5.40
CA GLY A 496 -15.51 12.82 -5.72
C GLY A 496 -15.48 11.44 -5.07
N ARG A 497 -14.31 10.80 -5.07
CA ARG A 497 -14.11 9.50 -4.40
C ARG A 497 -14.06 9.60 -2.88
N LEU A 498 -13.61 10.72 -2.35
CA LEU A 498 -13.60 11.00 -0.91
C LEU A 498 -14.97 11.46 -0.38
N TRP A 499 -15.85 11.94 -1.26
CA TRP A 499 -17.15 12.50 -0.86
C TRP A 499 -18.06 11.46 -0.22
N ALA A 500 -18.24 10.30 -0.86
CA ALA A 500 -19.06 9.23 -0.32
C ALA A 500 -18.64 8.80 1.10
N PRO A 501 -17.37 8.44 1.38
CA PRO A 501 -16.98 8.02 2.73
C PRO A 501 -16.92 9.17 3.74
N LEU A 502 -16.53 10.38 3.35
CA LEU A 502 -16.32 11.46 4.32
C LEU A 502 -17.57 12.31 4.57
N VAL A 503 -18.37 12.56 3.54
CA VAL A 503 -19.54 13.45 3.60
C VAL A 503 -20.82 12.64 3.73
N ASP A 504 -21.04 11.67 2.85
CA ASP A 504 -22.28 10.87 2.86
C ASP A 504 -22.24 9.75 3.91
N GLY A 505 -21.04 9.36 4.36
CA GLY A 505 -20.81 8.29 5.35
C GLY A 505 -20.81 6.87 4.75
N GLU A 506 -20.87 6.75 3.42
CA GLU A 506 -20.92 5.47 2.72
C GLU A 506 -19.52 4.85 2.53
N GLY A 507 -19.35 3.61 2.99
CA GLY A 507 -18.07 2.91 2.85
C GLY A 507 -16.94 3.50 3.69
N LEU A 508 -17.28 4.23 4.76
CA LEU A 508 -16.30 4.80 5.67
C LEU A 508 -15.47 3.68 6.34
N THR A 509 -14.15 3.73 6.13
CA THR A 509 -13.19 2.81 6.73
C THR A 509 -11.96 3.56 7.24
N PRO A 510 -11.21 3.01 8.21
CA PRO A 510 -9.95 3.62 8.64
C PRO A 510 -8.91 3.78 7.51
N ALA A 511 -8.92 2.89 6.52
CA ALA A 511 -8.06 3.02 5.35
C ALA A 511 -8.46 4.21 4.46
N ALA A 512 -9.76 4.35 4.16
CA ALA A 512 -10.28 5.51 3.41
C ALA A 512 -9.97 6.84 4.11
N LEU A 513 -10.03 6.85 5.45
CA LEU A 513 -9.64 8.01 6.26
C LEU A 513 -8.14 8.35 6.08
N ALA A 514 -7.26 7.35 6.12
CA ALA A 514 -5.83 7.56 5.92
C ALA A 514 -5.49 8.03 4.50
N ASP A 515 -6.17 7.47 3.49
CA ASP A 515 -5.98 7.80 2.07
C ASP A 515 -6.44 9.23 1.73
N ALA A 516 -7.38 9.78 2.50
CA ALA A 516 -7.88 11.15 2.32
C ALA A 516 -6.81 12.23 2.55
N ALA A 517 -5.75 11.94 3.32
CA ALA A 517 -4.78 12.94 3.76
C ALA A 517 -4.14 13.72 2.59
N PHE A 518 -3.72 13.04 1.52
CA PHE A 518 -3.14 13.69 0.34
C PHE A 518 -4.18 14.48 -0.46
N GLY A 519 -5.39 13.91 -0.61
CA GLY A 519 -6.50 14.60 -1.26
C GLY A 519 -6.81 15.93 -0.58
N LEU A 520 -6.94 15.94 0.75
CA LEU A 520 -7.21 17.15 1.52
C LEU A 520 -6.08 18.20 1.41
N ARG A 521 -4.81 17.77 1.38
CA ARG A 521 -3.66 18.68 1.16
C ARG A 521 -3.63 19.28 -0.24
N ALA A 522 -4.02 18.51 -1.25
CA ALA A 522 -4.14 19.00 -2.63
C ALA A 522 -5.26 20.06 -2.71
N TRP A 523 -6.43 19.77 -2.14
CA TRP A 523 -7.56 20.70 -2.09
C TRP A 523 -7.18 22.02 -1.42
N ALA A 524 -6.45 21.99 -0.30
CA ALA A 524 -5.99 23.18 0.38
C ALA A 524 -5.08 24.11 -0.47
N ARG A 525 -4.48 23.61 -1.56
CA ARG A 525 -3.65 24.39 -2.49
C ARG A 525 -4.40 24.91 -3.72
N VAL A 526 -5.46 24.22 -4.14
CA VAL A 526 -6.25 24.61 -5.32
C VAL A 526 -7.38 25.57 -4.95
N VAL A 527 -7.92 25.45 -3.74
CA VAL A 527 -9.01 26.31 -3.27
C VAL A 527 -8.52 27.76 -3.17
N PRO A 528 -9.19 28.72 -3.82
CA PRO A 528 -8.83 30.13 -3.71
C PRO A 528 -8.80 30.56 -2.24
N ARG A 529 -7.74 31.23 -1.81
CA ARG A 529 -7.71 31.93 -0.53
C ARG A 529 -8.64 33.14 -0.69
N GLY A 530 -9.88 32.97 -0.24
CA GLY A 530 -10.89 34.03 -0.20
C GLY A 530 -10.54 35.12 0.79
#